data_AF-A0A6B2G6N9-F1
#
_entry.id   AF-A0A6B2G6N9-F1
#
_cell.length_a   1.000
_cell.length_b   1.000
_cell.length_c   1.000
_cell.angle_alpha   90.00
_cell.angle_beta   90.00
_cell.angle_gamma   90.00
#
_symmetry.space_group_name_H-M   'P 1'
#
loop_
_entity.id
_entity.type
_entity.pdbx_description
1 polymer ?
#
loop_
_entity_poly.entity_id
_entity_poly.type
_entity_poly.pdbx_seq_one_letter_code
_entity_poly.pdbx_strand_id
1 'polypeptide(L)'
;HPKVQDVENTEEPLTSKGVLVLFLVKKVGKDLGLVIQKARGSLNLTQKDLATRINEKQATISELESGTAAHNNQLLERLERVLFVKLRGKKIGSSIVQKK
;
A
#
# COMPACT_ATOMS: atom_id res chain seq x y z
N HIS A 1 24.91 5.41 20.00
CA HIS A 1 24.93 5.52 18.54
C HIS A 1 23.98 4.49 17.94
N PRO A 2 23.12 4.87 16.98
CA PRO A 2 21.86 4.18 16.71
C PRO A 2 22.07 2.81 16.06
N LYS A 3 21.25 1.85 16.51
CA LYS A 3 21.20 0.46 16.05
C LYS A 3 20.75 0.42 14.59
N VAL A 4 21.67 0.08 13.70
CA VAL A 4 21.34 -0.46 12.38
C VAL A 4 20.76 -1.85 12.66
N GLN A 5 19.47 -2.04 12.40
CA GLN A 5 18.89 -3.36 12.33
C GLN A 5 18.87 -3.76 10.86
N ASP A 6 19.80 -4.63 10.51
CA ASP A 6 19.83 -5.38 9.28
C ASP A 6 18.53 -6.21 9.21
N VAL A 7 17.56 -5.72 8.43
CA VAL A 7 16.42 -6.53 8.00
C VAL A 7 16.76 -7.02 6.60
N GLU A 8 17.62 -8.02 6.56
CA GLU A 8 17.77 -8.92 5.42
C GLU A 8 16.46 -9.70 5.30
N ASN A 9 15.59 -9.26 4.39
CA ASN A 9 14.39 -10.01 4.02
C ASN A 9 14.53 -10.36 2.54
N THR A 10 14.81 -11.63 2.32
CA THR A 10 15.07 -12.28 1.04
C THR A 10 13.96 -11.96 0.04
N GLU A 11 14.34 -11.35 -1.07
CA GLU A 11 13.47 -11.05 -2.20
C GLU A 11 13.13 -12.35 -2.94
N GLU A 12 11.90 -12.85 -2.81
CA GLU A 12 11.33 -13.84 -3.74
C GLU A 12 10.88 -13.13 -5.02
N PRO A 13 11.43 -13.44 -6.21
CA PRO A 13 11.01 -12.82 -7.45
C PRO A 13 9.89 -13.65 -8.09
N LEU A 14 8.63 -13.20 -7.99
CA LEU A 14 7.58 -13.70 -8.90
C LEU A 14 7.00 -12.58 -9.77
N THR A 15 7.63 -12.53 -10.94
CA THR A 15 7.12 -11.94 -12.17
C THR A 15 5.69 -12.41 -12.45
N SER A 16 4.84 -11.50 -12.96
CA SER A 16 4.10 -11.69 -14.24
C SER A 16 2.84 -10.84 -14.27
N LYS A 17 2.65 -10.17 -15.40
CA LYS A 17 1.62 -9.18 -15.77
C LYS A 17 0.16 -9.73 -15.78
N GLY A 18 -0.19 -10.67 -14.91
CA GLY A 18 -1.48 -11.39 -14.91
C GLY A 18 -2.37 -11.19 -13.69
N VAL A 19 -1.93 -10.52 -12.61
CA VAL A 19 -2.66 -10.45 -11.33
C VAL A 19 -3.37 -9.10 -11.13
N LEU A 20 -3.98 -8.55 -12.19
CA LEU A 20 -4.79 -7.33 -12.10
C LEU A 20 -6.29 -7.63 -11.87
N VAL A 21 -6.69 -8.92 -11.79
CA VAL A 21 -8.09 -9.37 -11.88
C VAL A 21 -8.54 -10.20 -10.67
N LEU A 22 -8.31 -9.75 -9.43
CA LEU A 22 -8.97 -10.39 -8.27
C LEU A 22 -9.25 -9.47 -7.08
N PHE A 23 -9.50 -8.18 -7.31
CA PHE A 23 -9.91 -7.25 -6.25
C PHE A 23 -11.42 -7.26 -5.98
N LEU A 24 -11.98 -8.43 -5.66
CA LEU A 24 -13.37 -8.56 -5.18
C LEU A 24 -13.43 -9.09 -3.75
N VAL A 25 -12.72 -8.46 -2.82
CA VAL A 25 -12.98 -8.67 -1.39
C VAL A 25 -14.25 -7.90 -1.02
N LYS A 26 -15.38 -8.62 -1.04
CA LYS A 26 -16.62 -8.21 -0.36
C LYS A 26 -16.29 -8.01 1.13
N LYS A 27 -16.36 -6.77 1.61
CA LYS A 27 -16.09 -6.29 2.99
C LYS A 27 -14.66 -5.80 3.25
N VAL A 28 -14.23 -4.78 2.51
CA VAL A 28 -13.19 -3.85 3.00
C VAL A 28 -13.89 -2.84 3.92
N GLY A 29 -14.07 -3.21 5.18
CA GLY A 29 -14.92 -2.47 6.12
C GLY A 29 -14.17 -1.61 7.15
N LYS A 30 -12.95 -1.96 7.57
CA LYS A 30 -12.29 -1.25 8.69
C LYS A 30 -10.76 -1.12 8.64
N ASP A 31 -10.02 -1.93 7.90
CA ASP A 31 -8.55 -1.91 7.97
C ASP A 31 -7.89 -1.29 6.73
N LEU A 32 -7.76 0.04 6.73
CA LEU A 32 -7.01 0.80 5.72
C LEU A 32 -5.58 0.25 5.53
N GLY A 33 -4.92 -0.09 6.63
CA GLY A 33 -3.56 -0.64 6.62
C GLY A 33 -3.46 -1.98 5.88
N LEU A 34 -4.47 -2.84 6.05
CA LEU A 34 -4.54 -4.13 5.34
C LEU A 34 -4.71 -3.94 3.83
N VAL A 35 -5.47 -2.93 3.41
CA VAL A 35 -5.64 -2.61 1.98
C VAL A 35 -4.33 -2.15 1.37
N ILE A 36 -3.59 -1.28 2.06
CA ILE A 36 -2.28 -0.80 1.62
C ILE A 36 -1.30 -1.96 1.52
N GLN A 37 -1.21 -2.80 2.57
CA GLN A 37 -0.33 -3.95 2.60
C GLN A 37 -0.62 -4.94 1.44
N LYS A 38 -1.90 -5.24 1.20
CA LYS A 38 -2.30 -6.14 0.11
C LYS A 38 -2.02 -5.55 -1.26
N ALA A 39 -2.39 -4.29 -1.49
CA ALA A 39 -2.13 -3.62 -2.77
C ALA A 39 -0.62 -3.50 -3.05
N ARG A 40 0.18 -3.22 -2.02
CA ARG A 40 1.64 -3.21 -2.07
C ARG A 40 2.19 -4.60 -2.44
N GLY A 41 1.70 -5.65 -1.77
CA GLY A 41 2.07 -7.04 -2.05
C GLY A 41 1.70 -7.45 -3.48
N SER A 42 0.52 -7.05 -3.99
CA SER A 42 0.12 -7.31 -5.38
C SER A 42 0.99 -6.60 -6.42
N LEU A 43 1.64 -5.50 -6.04
CA LEU A 43 2.56 -4.76 -6.90
C LEU A 43 4.04 -5.15 -6.66
N ASN A 44 4.30 -6.15 -5.81
CA ASN A 44 5.64 -6.55 -5.38
C ASN A 44 6.50 -5.37 -4.90
N LEU A 45 5.88 -4.38 -4.27
CA LEU A 45 6.59 -3.22 -3.73
C LEU A 45 7.01 -3.54 -2.29
N THR A 46 8.22 -3.17 -1.87
CA THR A 46 8.53 -3.13 -0.44
C THR A 46 7.94 -1.87 0.20
N GLN A 47 7.88 -1.82 1.54
CA GLN A 47 7.47 -0.58 2.23
C GLN A 47 8.41 0.59 1.87
N LYS A 48 9.71 0.30 1.67
CA LYS A 48 10.71 1.25 1.24
C LYS A 48 10.44 1.74 -0.18
N ASP A 49 10.17 0.84 -1.13
CA ASP A 49 9.87 1.22 -2.53
C ASP A 49 8.60 2.06 -2.62
N LEU A 50 7.57 1.68 -1.85
CA LEU A 50 6.34 2.46 -1.79
C LEU A 50 6.60 3.86 -1.22
N ALA A 51 7.38 3.96 -0.14
CA ALA A 51 7.77 5.23 0.47
C ALA A 51 8.56 6.12 -0.50
N THR A 52 9.55 5.56 -1.20
CA THR A 52 10.33 6.29 -2.21
C THR A 52 9.45 6.80 -3.36
N ARG A 53 8.49 6.00 -3.83
CA ARG A 53 7.57 6.39 -4.92
C ARG A 53 6.65 7.55 -4.57
N ILE A 54 6.25 7.67 -3.31
CA ILE A 54 5.37 8.76 -2.83
C ILE A 54 6.13 9.87 -2.12
N ASN A 55 7.47 9.81 -2.12
CA ASN A 55 8.38 10.74 -1.44
C ASN A 55 8.12 10.86 0.07
N GLU A 56 8.06 9.72 0.76
CA GLU A 56 7.82 9.61 2.20
C GLU A 56 8.83 8.69 2.88
N LYS A 57 8.74 8.58 4.21
CA LYS A 57 9.59 7.69 5.00
C LYS A 57 8.97 6.30 5.13
N GLN A 58 9.82 5.27 5.16
CA GLN A 58 9.37 3.88 5.39
C GLN A 58 8.57 3.74 6.71
N ALA A 59 9.00 4.42 7.78
CA ALA A 59 8.28 4.43 9.06
C ALA A 59 6.83 4.89 8.90
N THR A 60 6.58 5.91 8.08
CA THR A 60 5.23 6.42 7.78
C THR A 60 4.36 5.37 7.09
N ILE A 61 4.93 4.54 6.20
CA ILE A 61 4.21 3.41 5.59
C ILE A 61 3.89 2.35 6.65
N SER A 62 4.83 2.04 7.54
CA SER A 62 4.62 1.07 8.61
C SER A 62 3.49 1.51 9.57
N GLU A 63 3.45 2.79 9.94
CA GLU A 63 2.38 3.37 10.77
C GLU A 63 1.00 3.33 10.09
N LEU A 64 0.97 3.46 8.76
CA LEU A 64 -0.27 3.34 7.97
C LEU A 64 -0.74 1.90 7.91
N GLU A 65 0.16 0.95 7.64
CA GLU A 65 -0.15 -0.48 7.61
C GLU A 65 -0.59 -1.00 8.99
N SER A 66 -0.11 -0.40 10.10
CA SER A 66 -0.56 -0.69 11.47
C SER A 66 -1.82 0.07 11.90
N GLY A 67 -2.29 1.04 11.11
CA GLY A 67 -3.47 1.85 11.44
C GLY A 67 -3.24 2.89 12.56
N THR A 68 -2.00 3.18 12.92
CA THR A 68 -1.63 4.15 13.97
C THR A 68 -1.23 5.52 13.41
N ALA A 69 -1.09 5.64 12.09
CA ALA A 69 -0.74 6.90 11.43
C ALA A 69 -1.80 7.98 11.63
N ALA A 70 -1.33 9.22 11.82
CA ALA A 70 -2.18 10.40 11.79
C ALA A 70 -2.88 10.55 10.42
N HIS A 71 -4.09 11.08 10.42
CA HIS A 71 -4.93 11.20 9.21
C HIS A 71 -4.31 12.18 8.19
N ASN A 72 -3.48 11.66 7.28
CA ASN A 72 -2.79 12.45 6.25
C ASN A 72 -3.46 12.24 4.89
N ASN A 73 -4.41 13.10 4.56
CA ASN A 73 -5.19 13.02 3.31
C ASN A 73 -4.32 13.16 2.04
N GLN A 74 -3.22 13.91 2.12
CA GLN A 74 -2.29 14.12 1.00
C GLN A 74 -1.48 12.85 0.73
N LEU A 75 -1.03 12.18 1.79
CA LEU A 75 -0.36 10.88 1.72
C LEU A 75 -1.26 9.82 1.09
N LEU A 76 -2.51 9.73 1.56
CA LEU A 76 -3.49 8.79 1.01
C LEU A 76 -3.72 9.03 -0.48
N GLU A 77 -3.79 10.28 -0.93
CA GLU A 77 -3.94 10.58 -2.36
C GLU A 77 -2.75 10.08 -3.20
N ARG A 78 -1.52 10.21 -2.71
CA ARG A 78 -0.33 9.68 -3.40
C ARG A 78 -0.34 8.16 -3.44
N LEU A 79 -0.73 7.52 -2.34
CA LEU A 79 -0.88 6.07 -2.26
C LEU A 79 -1.96 5.56 -3.21
N GLU A 80 -3.10 6.26 -3.33
CA GLU A 80 -4.15 5.89 -4.28
C GLU A 80 -3.60 5.82 -5.71
N ARG A 81 -2.73 6.77 -6.10
CA ARG A 81 -2.13 6.84 -7.45
C ARG A 81 -1.12 5.73 -7.69
N VAL A 82 -0.31 5.36 -6.69
CA VAL A 82 0.73 4.32 -6.83
C VAL A 82 0.13 2.91 -6.72
N LEU A 83 -0.83 2.72 -5.83
CA LEU A 83 -1.43 1.42 -5.54
C LEU A 83 -2.64 1.10 -6.41
N PHE A 84 -3.15 2.09 -7.17
CA PHE A 84 -4.34 1.98 -7.99
C PHE A 84 -5.60 1.53 -7.23
N VAL A 85 -5.68 1.83 -5.94
CA VAL A 85 -6.78 1.47 -5.05
C VAL A 85 -7.27 2.72 -4.31
N LYS A 86 -8.59 2.85 -4.12
CA LYS A 86 -9.20 3.90 -3.30
C LYS A 86 -8.92 3.63 -1.83
N LEU A 87 -8.40 4.64 -1.14
CA LEU A 87 -8.04 4.58 0.28
C LEU A 87 -8.86 5.56 1.13
N ARG A 88 -9.78 6.31 0.49
CA ARG A 88 -10.63 7.33 1.14
C ARG A 88 -12.11 7.16 0.78
N GLY A 89 -12.98 7.71 1.63
CA GLY A 89 -14.42 7.81 1.40
C GLY A 89 -15.18 6.49 1.60
N LYS A 90 -16.40 6.40 1.05
CA LYS A 90 -17.29 5.22 1.24
C LYS A 90 -16.88 3.97 0.44
N LYS A 91 -15.87 4.07 -0.44
CA LYS A 91 -15.43 3.01 -1.38
C LYS A 91 -13.95 2.62 -1.20
N ILE A 92 -13.48 2.51 0.04
CA ILE A 92 -12.11 2.04 0.34
C ILE A 92 -11.93 0.61 -0.21
N GLY A 93 -10.77 0.33 -0.79
CA GLY A 93 -10.44 -0.97 -1.40
C GLY A 93 -10.95 -1.17 -2.82
N SER A 94 -11.67 -0.21 -3.40
CA SER A 94 -12.09 -0.27 -4.82
C SER A 94 -10.96 0.16 -5.74
N SER A 95 -10.79 -0.47 -6.91
CA SER A 95 -9.80 -0.01 -7.89
C SER A 95 -10.13 1.40 -8.40
N ILE A 96 -9.12 2.28 -8.55
CA ILE A 96 -9.31 3.62 -9.12
C ILE A 96 -9.37 3.64 -10.65
N VAL A 97 -9.13 2.50 -11.30
CA VAL A 97 -9.22 2.37 -12.75
C VAL A 97 -10.69 2.45 -13.15
N GLN A 98 -11.17 3.67 -13.34
CA GLN A 98 -12.47 3.89 -13.96
C GLN A 98 -12.40 3.35 -15.39
N LYS A 99 -13.32 2.45 -15.70
CA LYS A 99 -13.68 2.05 -17.06
C LYS A 99 -13.80 3.32 -17.91
N LYS A 100 -12.96 3.45 -18.93
CA LYS A 100 -13.26 4.28 -20.08
C LYS A 100 -14.13 3.46 -21.04
#